data_AF-A0A7V6B3P6-F1
#
_entry.id   AF-A0A7V6B3P6-F1
#
_cell.length_a   1.000
_cell.length_b   1.000
_cell.length_c   1.000
_cell.angle_alpha   90.00
_cell.angle_beta   90.00
_cell.angle_gamma   90.00
#
_symmetry.space_group_name_H-M   'P 1'
#
loop_
_entity.id
_entity.type
_entity.pdbx_description
1 polymer ?
#
loop_
_entity_poly.entity_id
_entity_poly.type
_entity_poly.pdbx_seq_one_letter_code
_entity_poly.pdbx_strand_id
1 'polypeptide(L)'
;MAVITAEELSQLAKQFFRAKGIRLPTNFSGLPPQAPFGAKDQTTPDPTALFVAPSTLSYHVNTAKTIGKDIEDLMDACARAIARAFSQWQSSAKFVGVLINGPTGNGLPGCLVGPPAMSGASIFSMVEAGGRQAMFVKYCRSITMAVGSAFETWRLGYMVTLVFPGGAVCSATMPPSPNIPVPVASGSSAGDAMMNASALKGLMLAQHGTVGNHTVAIFDAFAQAFSTVFMKWKAATMITNVMGAGGVAPVPPAPPGPVAAAIGNGGALV
;
A
#
# COMPACT_ATOMS: atom_id res chain seq x y z
N MET A 1 -2.85 -12.02 11.45
CA MET A 1 -3.34 -10.73 10.95
C MET A 1 -2.65 -10.45 9.63
N ALA A 2 -3.42 -10.25 8.55
CA ALA A 2 -2.84 -9.88 7.27
C ALA A 2 -2.32 -8.44 7.37
N VAL A 3 -1.03 -8.24 7.09
CA VAL A 3 -0.37 -6.93 7.15
C VAL A 3 0.57 -6.83 5.96
N ILE A 4 0.67 -5.64 5.36
CA ILE A 4 1.67 -5.37 4.33
C ILE A 4 3.05 -5.42 4.98
N THR A 5 3.87 -6.41 4.60
CA THR A 5 5.23 -6.54 5.14
C THR A 5 6.24 -5.79 4.27
N ALA A 6 7.30 -5.28 4.90
CA ALA A 6 8.38 -4.60 4.19
C ALA A 6 9.10 -5.54 3.20
N GLU A 7 9.28 -6.80 3.60
CA GLU A 7 9.94 -7.82 2.79
C GLU A 7 9.15 -8.12 1.52
N GLU A 8 7.85 -8.39 1.64
CA GLU A 8 7.01 -8.68 0.47
C GLU A 8 6.97 -7.49 -0.50
N LEU A 9 6.75 -6.27 0.02
CA LEU A 9 6.70 -5.06 -0.79
C LEU A 9 8.03 -4.79 -1.50
N SER A 10 9.15 -4.93 -0.79
CA SER A 10 10.47 -4.68 -1.38
C SER A 10 10.85 -5.75 -2.42
N GLN A 11 10.64 -7.03 -2.11
CA GLN A 11 10.95 -8.12 -3.05
C GLN A 11 10.15 -8.00 -4.35
N LEU A 12 8.86 -7.69 -4.26
CA LEU A 12 8.03 -7.45 -5.44
C LEU A 12 8.50 -6.23 -6.22
N ALA A 13 8.86 -5.13 -5.56
CA ALA A 13 9.38 -3.94 -6.24
C ALA A 13 10.67 -4.24 -7.00
N LYS A 14 11.61 -4.96 -6.37
CA LYS A 14 12.87 -5.41 -6.99
C LYS A 14 12.61 -6.39 -8.14
N GLN A 15 11.62 -7.28 -8.02
CA GLN A 15 11.23 -8.21 -9.09
C GLN A 15 10.64 -7.45 -10.30
N PHE A 16 9.69 -6.54 -10.08
CA PHE A 16 9.11 -5.73 -11.15
C PHE A 16 10.14 -4.81 -11.81
N PHE A 17 11.15 -4.35 -11.06
CA PHE A 17 12.26 -3.60 -11.64
C PHE A 17 13.16 -4.48 -12.52
N ARG A 18 13.59 -5.64 -12.01
CA ARG A 18 14.40 -6.62 -12.77
C ARG A 18 13.72 -7.05 -14.05
N ALA A 19 12.40 -7.25 -14.02
CA ALA A 19 11.61 -7.62 -15.19
C ALA A 19 11.70 -6.61 -16.36
N LYS A 20 12.15 -5.37 -16.10
CA LYS A 20 12.39 -4.37 -17.14
C LYS A 20 13.68 -4.58 -17.93
N GLY A 21 14.59 -5.45 -17.46
CA GLY A 21 15.81 -5.82 -18.19
C GLY A 21 16.72 -4.64 -18.53
N ILE A 22 16.78 -3.61 -17.68
CA ILE A 22 17.53 -2.39 -17.97
C ILE A 22 19.03 -2.70 -17.98
N ARG A 23 19.70 -2.34 -19.09
CA ARG A 23 21.15 -2.50 -19.25
C ARG A 23 21.90 -1.23 -18.85
N LEU A 24 23.05 -1.39 -18.19
CA LEU A 24 23.92 -0.28 -17.79
C LEU A 24 25.38 -0.46 -18.27
N PRO A 25 25.95 0.49 -19.02
CA PRO A 25 25.36 1.75 -19.46
C PRO A 25 24.27 1.59 -20.53
N THR A 26 23.33 2.53 -20.53
CA THR A 26 22.31 2.64 -21.60
C THR A 26 23.00 2.99 -22.92
N ASN A 27 22.60 2.34 -24.02
CA ASN A 27 23.15 2.54 -25.37
C ASN A 27 24.59 2.04 -25.58
N PHE A 28 25.05 1.07 -24.79
CA PHE A 28 26.32 0.41 -25.07
C PHE A 28 26.29 -0.30 -26.43
N SER A 29 27.19 0.07 -27.34
CA SER A 29 27.29 -0.45 -28.72
C SER A 29 28.40 -1.49 -28.92
N GLY A 30 29.10 -1.89 -27.86
CA GLY A 30 30.22 -2.81 -27.92
C GLY A 30 31.55 -2.14 -27.61
N LEU A 31 32.59 -2.97 -27.47
CA LEU A 31 33.96 -2.51 -27.35
C LEU A 31 34.59 -2.41 -28.75
N PRO A 32 35.50 -1.45 -28.99
CA PRO A 32 36.25 -1.42 -30.23
C PRO A 32 37.10 -2.70 -30.38
N PRO A 33 37.39 -3.16 -31.60
CA PRO A 33 38.17 -4.39 -31.85
C PRO A 33 39.55 -4.43 -31.19
N GLN A 34 40.13 -3.26 -30.89
CA GLN A 34 41.45 -3.09 -30.29
C GLN A 34 41.39 -2.81 -28.78
N ALA A 35 40.25 -3.06 -28.12
CA ALA A 35 40.12 -2.78 -26.70
C ALA A 35 41.11 -3.63 -25.89
N PRO A 36 41.91 -3.04 -24.99
CA PRO A 36 43.04 -3.72 -24.32
C PRO A 36 42.61 -4.64 -23.16
N PHE A 37 41.36 -5.09 -23.12
CA PHE A 37 40.80 -5.86 -21.99
C PHE A 37 41.05 -7.36 -22.16
N GLY A 38 41.64 -7.99 -21.13
CA GLY A 38 41.92 -9.42 -21.11
C GLY A 38 41.01 -10.20 -20.14
N ALA A 39 41.34 -11.47 -19.90
CA ALA A 39 40.59 -12.33 -18.99
C ALA A 39 40.58 -11.81 -17.54
N LYS A 40 41.68 -11.18 -17.10
CA LYS A 40 41.81 -10.56 -15.76
C LYS A 40 40.84 -9.40 -15.51
N ASP A 41 40.30 -8.81 -16.58
CA ASP A 41 39.39 -7.67 -16.52
C ASP A 41 37.92 -8.13 -16.55
N GLN A 42 37.65 -9.43 -16.58
CA GLN A 42 36.31 -10.01 -16.63
C GLN A 42 35.82 -10.44 -15.25
N THR A 43 34.54 -10.22 -14.97
CA THR A 43 33.81 -10.70 -13.79
C THR A 43 32.50 -11.33 -14.26
N THR A 44 32.11 -12.44 -13.63
CA THR A 44 30.82 -13.09 -13.91
C THR A 44 29.67 -12.18 -13.46
N PRO A 45 28.71 -11.85 -14.35
CA PRO A 45 27.53 -11.07 -13.98
C PRO A 45 26.66 -11.84 -12.97
N ASP A 46 26.13 -11.12 -11.97
CA ASP A 46 25.17 -11.66 -11.01
C ASP A 46 23.76 -11.72 -11.65
N PRO A 47 23.15 -12.91 -11.79
CA PRO A 47 21.82 -13.04 -12.36
C PRO A 47 20.71 -12.41 -11.50
N THR A 48 21.01 -12.10 -10.24
CA THR A 48 20.05 -11.50 -9.31
C THR A 48 20.10 -9.97 -9.27
N ALA A 49 21.09 -9.35 -9.91
CA ALA A 49 21.27 -7.90 -9.93
C ALA A 49 20.08 -7.17 -10.56
N LEU A 50 19.77 -5.97 -10.05
CA LEU A 50 18.70 -5.13 -10.60
C LEU A 50 18.95 -4.68 -12.06
N PHE A 51 20.22 -4.53 -12.44
CA PHE A 51 20.62 -4.11 -13.78
C PHE A 51 21.43 -5.20 -14.48
N VAL A 52 21.21 -5.30 -15.79
CA VAL A 52 21.95 -6.23 -16.64
C VAL A 52 23.24 -5.55 -17.12
N ALA A 53 24.38 -6.17 -16.82
CA ALA A 53 25.65 -5.71 -17.38
C ALA A 53 25.70 -6.03 -18.89
N PRO A 54 26.10 -5.09 -19.76
CA PRO A 54 26.14 -5.30 -21.20
C PRO A 54 27.32 -6.16 -21.66
N SER A 55 28.31 -6.37 -20.80
CA SER A 55 29.37 -7.35 -21.01
C SER A 55 29.89 -7.88 -19.67
N THR A 56 30.77 -8.87 -19.73
CA THR A 56 31.47 -9.45 -18.58
C THR A 56 32.60 -8.57 -18.05
N LEU A 57 32.84 -7.38 -18.61
CA LEU A 57 33.87 -6.48 -18.08
C LEU A 57 33.55 -6.10 -16.64
N SER A 58 34.55 -6.22 -15.77
CA SER A 58 34.41 -5.94 -14.33
C SER A 58 33.89 -4.54 -14.08
N TYR A 59 34.30 -3.56 -14.90
CA TYR A 59 33.77 -2.20 -14.83
C TYR A 59 32.24 -2.14 -15.05
N HIS A 60 31.72 -2.84 -16.06
CA HIS A 60 30.27 -2.89 -16.33
C HIS A 60 29.51 -3.61 -15.23
N VAL A 61 30.02 -4.79 -14.81
CA VAL A 61 29.39 -5.59 -13.76
C VAL A 61 29.37 -4.84 -12.42
N ASN A 62 30.49 -4.24 -12.02
CA ASN A 62 30.59 -3.50 -10.77
C ASN A 62 29.77 -2.21 -10.80
N THR A 63 29.71 -1.50 -11.94
CA THR A 63 28.86 -0.30 -12.06
C THR A 63 27.38 -0.66 -11.96
N ALA A 64 26.94 -1.71 -12.67
CA ALA A 64 25.57 -2.21 -12.58
C ALA A 64 25.21 -2.65 -11.15
N LYS A 65 26.15 -3.30 -10.46
CA LYS A 65 25.99 -3.71 -9.06
C LYS A 65 25.87 -2.53 -8.10
N THR A 66 26.74 -1.53 -8.20
CA THR A 66 26.73 -0.35 -7.32
C THR A 66 25.44 0.45 -7.49
N ILE A 67 25.06 0.77 -8.73
CA ILE A 67 23.82 1.52 -9.00
C ILE A 67 22.59 0.66 -8.62
N GLY A 68 22.64 -0.65 -8.86
CA GLY A 68 21.62 -1.58 -8.42
C GLY A 68 21.42 -1.54 -6.90
N LYS A 69 22.51 -1.56 -6.13
CA LYS A 69 22.47 -1.52 -4.66
C LYS A 69 21.82 -0.24 -4.14
N ASP A 70 22.09 0.91 -4.75
CA ASP A 70 21.47 2.18 -4.36
C ASP A 70 19.95 2.17 -4.56
N ILE A 71 19.47 1.56 -5.65
CA ILE A 71 18.03 1.40 -5.90
C ILE A 71 17.41 0.36 -4.98
N GLU A 72 18.09 -0.75 -4.68
CA GLU A 72 17.64 -1.72 -3.69
C GLU A 72 17.46 -1.08 -2.32
N ASP A 73 18.46 -0.32 -1.86
CA ASP A 73 18.41 0.43 -0.60
C ASP A 73 17.23 1.40 -0.56
N LEU A 74 16.96 2.07 -1.68
CA LEU A 74 15.82 2.99 -1.82
C LEU A 74 14.48 2.25 -1.66
N MET A 75 14.30 1.15 -2.40
CA MET A 75 13.08 0.35 -2.33
C MET A 75 12.88 -0.24 -0.94
N ASP A 76 13.95 -0.76 -0.34
CA ASP A 76 13.97 -1.31 1.02
C ASP A 76 13.59 -0.26 2.07
N ALA A 77 14.17 0.94 1.99
CA ALA A 77 13.86 2.01 2.93
C ALA A 77 12.41 2.48 2.82
N CYS A 78 11.89 2.64 1.60
CA CYS A 78 10.49 3.01 1.38
C CYS A 78 9.53 1.91 1.85
N ALA A 79 9.83 0.65 1.53
CA ALA A 79 8.99 -0.48 1.91
C ALA A 79 8.93 -0.66 3.44
N ARG A 80 10.04 -0.50 4.15
CA ARG A 80 10.08 -0.51 5.63
C ARG A 80 9.21 0.60 6.24
N ALA A 81 9.38 1.83 5.74
CA ALA A 81 8.61 2.97 6.24
C ALA A 81 7.10 2.79 6.03
N ILE A 82 6.69 2.37 4.82
CA ILE A 82 5.28 2.14 4.48
C ILE A 82 4.71 0.99 5.30
N ALA A 83 5.39 -0.15 5.40
CA ALA A 83 4.91 -1.29 6.16
C ALA A 83 4.72 -0.95 7.65
N ARG A 84 5.65 -0.18 8.23
CA ARG A 84 5.56 0.29 9.62
C ARG A 84 4.37 1.23 9.82
N ALA A 85 4.23 2.23 8.95
CA ALA A 85 3.11 3.17 8.99
C ALA A 85 1.77 2.45 8.83
N PHE A 86 1.69 1.50 7.91
CA PHE A 86 0.48 0.72 7.64
C PHE A 86 0.11 -0.16 8.82
N SER A 87 1.08 -0.85 9.42
CA SER A 87 0.88 -1.67 10.63
C SER A 87 0.38 -0.83 11.80
N GLN A 88 0.99 0.35 12.02
CA GLN A 88 0.58 1.27 13.08
C GLN A 88 -0.84 1.78 12.83
N TRP A 89 -1.19 2.14 11.60
CA TRP A 89 -2.54 2.55 11.24
C TRP A 89 -3.56 1.43 11.45
N GLN A 90 -3.31 0.24 10.89
CA GLN A 90 -4.23 -0.89 10.93
C GLN A 90 -4.55 -1.32 12.37
N SER A 91 -3.54 -1.34 13.25
CA SER A 91 -3.70 -1.74 14.66
C SER A 91 -4.69 -0.89 15.45
N SER A 92 -4.95 0.34 15.00
CA SER A 92 -5.80 1.32 15.66
C SER A 92 -6.96 1.79 14.77
N ALA A 93 -7.13 1.17 13.60
CA ALA A 93 -8.20 1.48 12.68
C ALA A 93 -9.53 0.92 13.22
N LYS A 94 -10.59 1.72 13.12
CA LYS A 94 -11.93 1.38 13.57
C LYS A 94 -12.99 1.98 12.66
N PHE A 95 -14.21 1.48 12.78
CA PHE A 95 -15.37 2.00 12.09
C PHE A 95 -16.19 2.90 13.04
N VAL A 96 -16.71 4.00 12.52
CA VAL A 96 -17.53 4.96 13.26
C VAL A 96 -18.73 5.33 12.41
N GLY A 97 -19.90 5.43 13.05
CA GLY A 97 -21.10 5.92 12.39
C GLY A 97 -21.65 4.99 11.31
N VAL A 98 -21.50 3.67 11.48
CA VAL A 98 -22.14 2.69 10.59
C VAL A 98 -23.65 2.74 10.85
N LEU A 99 -24.44 3.07 9.83
CA LEU A 99 -25.89 3.18 9.96
C LEU A 99 -26.56 1.82 9.81
N ILE A 100 -27.24 1.35 10.84
CA ILE A 100 -27.85 0.01 10.89
C ILE A 100 -29.37 0.12 10.75
N ASN A 101 -29.91 -0.56 9.73
CA ASN A 101 -31.33 -0.71 9.47
C ASN A 101 -31.64 -2.20 9.26
N GLY A 102 -32.35 -2.79 10.20
CA GLY A 102 -32.60 -4.23 10.24
C GLY A 102 -31.28 -5.01 10.39
N PRO A 103 -31.09 -6.09 9.61
CA PRO A 103 -29.85 -6.88 9.66
C PRO A 103 -28.67 -6.21 8.94
N THR A 104 -28.86 -5.05 8.32
CA THR A 104 -27.87 -4.45 7.42
C THR A 104 -27.31 -3.16 8.01
N GLY A 105 -25.98 -3.06 8.08
CA GLY A 105 -25.26 -1.84 8.46
C GLY A 105 -24.45 -1.27 7.31
N ASN A 106 -24.64 0.00 6.98
CA ASN A 106 -23.92 0.68 5.92
C ASN A 106 -22.88 1.63 6.50
N GLY A 107 -21.61 1.35 6.25
CA GLY A 107 -20.50 2.28 6.44
C GLY A 107 -20.44 3.23 5.25
N LEU A 108 -20.68 4.52 5.51
CA LEU A 108 -20.62 5.59 4.52
C LEU A 108 -19.19 6.17 4.41
N PRO A 109 -18.88 7.01 3.40
CA PRO A 109 -17.57 7.64 3.31
C PRO A 109 -17.19 8.34 4.62
N GLY A 110 -15.94 8.13 5.05
CA GLY A 110 -15.43 8.60 6.34
C GLY A 110 -15.69 7.66 7.52
N CYS A 111 -16.40 6.55 7.35
CA CYS A 111 -16.67 5.61 8.45
C CYS A 111 -15.40 4.91 8.96
N LEU A 112 -14.41 4.67 8.10
CA LEU A 112 -13.15 4.04 8.46
C LEU A 112 -12.16 5.10 8.96
N VAL A 113 -11.89 5.11 10.26
CA VAL A 113 -10.99 6.07 10.91
C VAL A 113 -9.77 5.37 11.51
N GLY A 114 -8.63 6.05 11.54
CA GLY A 114 -7.40 5.53 12.14
C GLY A 114 -6.43 6.68 12.45
N PRO A 115 -5.28 6.39 13.09
CA PRO A 115 -4.29 7.41 13.40
C PRO A 115 -3.65 7.97 12.11
N PRO A 116 -3.08 9.18 12.11
CA PRO A 116 -2.50 9.79 10.91
C PRO A 116 -1.16 9.16 10.46
N ALA A 117 -0.85 7.92 10.89
CA ALA A 117 0.41 7.24 10.63
C ALA A 117 0.67 7.02 9.13
N MET A 118 -0.38 6.83 8.33
CA MET A 118 -0.29 6.66 6.87
C MET A 118 -0.28 7.98 6.09
N SER A 119 -0.15 9.15 6.75
CA SER A 119 0.06 10.40 6.02
C SER A 119 1.43 10.40 5.33
N GLY A 120 1.56 11.07 4.18
CA GLY A 120 2.81 11.09 3.42
C GLY A 120 4.01 11.59 4.24
N ALA A 121 3.81 12.64 5.04
CA ALA A 121 4.83 13.18 5.93
C ALA A 121 5.18 12.22 7.07
N SER A 122 4.19 11.51 7.64
CA SER A 122 4.41 10.50 8.68
C SER A 122 5.15 9.28 8.16
N ILE A 123 4.84 8.81 6.94
CA ILE A 123 5.59 7.71 6.32
C ILE A 123 7.03 8.18 6.05
N PHE A 124 7.21 9.38 5.50
CA PHE A 124 8.53 9.91 5.19
C PHE A 124 9.43 10.04 6.43
N SER A 125 8.88 10.46 7.58
CA SER A 125 9.66 10.55 8.81
C SER A 125 10.12 9.20 9.37
N MET A 126 9.50 8.10 8.92
CA MET A 126 9.93 6.73 9.23
C MET A 126 11.00 6.20 8.27
N VAL A 127 11.39 6.97 7.24
CA VAL A 127 12.49 6.61 6.34
C VAL A 127 13.83 6.96 7.01
N GLU A 128 14.71 5.98 7.11
CA GLU A 128 16.10 6.16 7.57
C GLU A 128 16.93 6.88 6.51
N ALA A 129 16.79 8.20 6.46
CA ALA A 129 17.43 9.05 5.44
C ALA A 129 18.77 9.68 5.90
N GLY A 130 19.17 9.47 7.15
CA GLY A 130 20.39 10.05 7.73
C GLY A 130 21.65 9.66 6.95
N GLY A 131 22.48 10.66 6.60
CA GLY A 131 23.72 10.45 5.84
C GLY A 131 23.54 10.04 4.37
N ARG A 132 22.29 9.94 3.87
CA ARG A 132 22.02 9.60 2.47
C ARG A 132 22.06 10.84 1.57
N GLN A 133 22.32 10.63 0.29
CA GLN A 133 22.40 11.70 -0.71
C GLN A 133 21.04 12.39 -0.92
N ALA A 134 21.04 13.67 -1.28
CA ALA A 134 19.82 14.46 -1.47
C ALA A 134 18.84 13.83 -2.48
N MET A 135 19.35 13.19 -3.54
CA MET A 135 18.51 12.49 -4.51
C MET A 135 17.78 11.29 -3.90
N PHE A 136 18.44 10.48 -3.07
CA PHE A 136 17.81 9.38 -2.34
C PHE A 136 16.64 9.89 -1.49
N VAL A 137 16.90 10.95 -0.72
CA VAL A 137 15.89 11.60 0.13
C VAL A 137 14.70 12.10 -0.71
N LYS A 138 14.98 12.68 -1.88
CA LYS A 138 13.93 13.14 -2.81
C LYS A 138 13.07 11.99 -3.33
N TYR A 139 13.66 10.87 -3.75
CA TYR A 139 12.91 9.69 -4.18
C TYR A 139 12.02 9.14 -3.08
N CYS A 140 12.57 8.98 -1.86
CA CYS A 140 11.80 8.55 -0.70
C CYS A 140 10.61 9.47 -0.44
N ARG A 141 10.82 10.79 -0.47
CA ARG A 141 9.74 11.77 -0.29
C ARG A 141 8.66 11.62 -1.36
N SER A 142 9.02 11.49 -2.63
CA SER A 142 8.04 11.34 -3.71
C SER A 142 7.19 10.08 -3.54
N ILE A 143 7.82 8.94 -3.21
CA ILE A 143 7.13 7.65 -3.01
C ILE A 143 6.19 7.73 -1.81
N THR A 144 6.69 8.16 -0.66
CA THR A 144 5.94 8.19 0.60
C THR A 144 4.78 9.18 0.56
N MET A 145 4.98 10.37 -0.04
CA MET A 145 3.91 11.35 -0.24
C MET A 145 2.82 10.82 -1.17
N ALA A 146 3.19 10.21 -2.29
CA ALA A 146 2.22 9.63 -3.22
C ALA A 146 1.39 8.52 -2.58
N VAL A 147 2.04 7.58 -1.87
CA VAL A 147 1.35 6.49 -1.16
C VAL A 147 0.42 7.03 -0.08
N GLY A 148 0.88 8.00 0.73
CA GLY A 148 0.05 8.58 1.77
C GLY A 148 -1.17 9.32 1.23
N SER A 149 -1.02 10.09 0.15
CA SER A 149 -2.14 10.78 -0.50
C SER A 149 -3.14 9.81 -1.15
N ALA A 150 -2.66 8.75 -1.80
CA ALA A 150 -3.51 7.73 -2.39
C ALA A 150 -4.28 6.96 -1.30
N PHE A 151 -3.58 6.57 -0.22
CA PHE A 151 -4.18 5.88 0.91
C PHE A 151 -5.24 6.71 1.63
N GLU A 152 -4.98 8.00 1.84
CA GLU A 152 -5.95 8.87 2.51
C GLU A 152 -7.21 9.07 1.67
N THR A 153 -7.06 9.25 0.36
CA THR A 153 -8.20 9.29 -0.58
C THR A 153 -8.99 7.98 -0.53
N TRP A 154 -8.31 6.84 -0.52
CA TRP A 154 -8.94 5.54 -0.38
C TRP A 154 -9.69 5.41 0.95
N ARG A 155 -9.06 5.73 2.07
CA ARG A 155 -9.65 5.62 3.41
C ARG A 155 -10.89 6.49 3.56
N LEU A 156 -10.80 7.76 3.15
CA LEU A 156 -11.92 8.71 3.24
C LEU A 156 -13.10 8.28 2.37
N GLY A 157 -12.84 7.70 1.19
CA GLY A 157 -13.88 7.20 0.30
C GLY A 157 -14.42 5.81 0.65
N TYR A 158 -13.87 5.12 1.65
CA TYR A 158 -14.19 3.73 1.93
C TYR A 158 -15.61 3.56 2.46
N MET A 159 -16.35 2.66 1.82
CA MET A 159 -17.72 2.26 2.14
C MET A 159 -17.81 0.75 2.23
N VAL A 160 -18.68 0.24 3.10
CA VAL A 160 -18.88 -1.20 3.26
C VAL A 160 -20.28 -1.51 3.78
N THR A 161 -20.82 -2.63 3.35
CA THR A 161 -22.04 -3.21 3.93
C THR A 161 -21.65 -4.31 4.90
N LEU A 162 -22.11 -4.21 6.13
CA LEU A 162 -21.89 -5.16 7.23
C LEU A 162 -23.23 -5.79 7.62
N VAL A 163 -23.16 -7.00 8.18
CA VAL A 163 -24.36 -7.74 8.61
C VAL A 163 -24.41 -7.80 10.14
N PHE A 164 -25.56 -7.44 10.70
CA PHE A 164 -25.85 -7.38 12.14
C PHE A 164 -27.07 -8.24 12.47
N PRO A 165 -26.90 -9.53 12.80
CA PRO A 165 -28.02 -10.41 13.12
C PRO A 165 -28.93 -9.86 14.23
N GLY A 166 -28.35 -9.19 15.23
CA GLY A 166 -29.09 -8.58 16.33
C GLY A 166 -30.05 -7.46 15.92
N GLY A 167 -29.87 -6.84 14.75
CA GLY A 167 -30.77 -5.80 14.25
C GLY A 167 -32.00 -6.33 13.51
N ALA A 168 -32.07 -7.63 13.22
CA ALA A 168 -33.17 -8.23 12.46
C ALA A 168 -34.49 -8.32 13.26
N VAL A 169 -34.39 -8.64 14.55
CA VAL A 169 -35.55 -8.89 15.42
C VAL A 169 -35.28 -8.26 16.79
N CYS A 170 -35.85 -7.07 17.01
CA CYS A 170 -35.75 -6.30 18.23
C CYS A 170 -37.14 -6.00 18.80
N SER A 171 -37.29 -6.05 20.12
CA SER A 171 -38.57 -5.74 20.80
C SER A 171 -38.73 -4.26 21.19
N ALA A 172 -37.62 -3.52 21.30
CA ALA A 172 -37.64 -2.09 21.59
C ALA A 172 -36.41 -1.38 20.99
N THR A 173 -35.22 -1.72 21.49
CA THR A 173 -33.94 -1.17 21.00
C THR A 173 -32.97 -2.32 20.74
N MET A 174 -32.04 -2.13 19.80
CA MET A 174 -31.03 -3.13 19.48
C MET A 174 -29.99 -3.21 20.61
N PRO A 175 -29.82 -4.37 21.29
CA PRO A 175 -28.74 -4.54 22.24
C PRO A 175 -27.38 -4.54 21.52
N PRO A 176 -26.28 -4.16 22.20
CA PRO A 176 -24.95 -4.19 21.62
C PRO A 176 -24.62 -5.54 20.99
N SER A 177 -24.53 -5.58 19.66
CA SER A 177 -24.30 -6.80 18.89
C SER A 177 -23.20 -6.58 17.86
N PRO A 178 -22.21 -7.48 17.75
CA PRO A 178 -21.15 -7.36 16.76
C PRO A 178 -21.65 -7.66 15.34
N ASN A 179 -20.94 -7.17 14.34
CA ASN A 179 -21.12 -7.59 12.95
C ASN A 179 -20.61 -9.02 12.72
N ILE A 180 -21.18 -9.70 11.73
CA ILE A 180 -20.54 -10.88 11.12
C ILE A 180 -19.25 -10.42 10.42
N PRO A 181 -18.10 -11.09 10.62
CA PRO A 181 -16.86 -10.78 9.91
C PRO A 181 -17.04 -10.69 8.39
N VAL A 182 -16.57 -9.59 7.79
CA VAL A 182 -16.60 -9.38 6.33
C VAL A 182 -15.22 -8.92 5.84
N PRO A 183 -14.69 -9.42 4.71
CA PRO A 183 -13.42 -8.94 4.17
C PRO A 183 -13.43 -7.45 3.83
N VAL A 184 -12.30 -6.75 3.99
CA VAL A 184 -12.14 -5.35 3.53
C VAL A 184 -12.35 -5.25 2.00
N ALA A 185 -12.07 -6.31 1.26
CA ALA A 185 -12.34 -6.37 -0.18
C ALA A 185 -13.84 -6.35 -0.54
N SER A 186 -14.76 -6.58 0.40
CA SER A 186 -16.21 -6.47 0.11
C SER A 186 -16.67 -5.01 0.04
N GLY A 187 -15.89 -4.09 0.60
CA GLY A 187 -16.13 -2.67 0.50
C GLY A 187 -15.54 -2.08 -0.78
N SER A 188 -15.91 -0.84 -1.06
CA SER A 188 -15.38 -0.07 -2.17
C SER A 188 -15.01 1.33 -1.72
N SER A 189 -14.09 1.96 -2.46
CA SER A 189 -13.73 3.35 -2.25
C SER A 189 -13.59 4.08 -3.57
N ALA A 190 -14.04 5.33 -3.61
CA ALA A 190 -13.72 6.23 -4.73
C ALA A 190 -12.20 6.39 -4.93
N GLY A 191 -11.41 6.18 -3.88
CA GLY A 191 -9.95 6.21 -3.94
C GLY A 191 -9.29 4.90 -4.37
N ASP A 192 -10.03 3.82 -4.65
CA ASP A 192 -9.43 2.57 -5.16
C ASP A 192 -8.64 2.81 -6.47
N ALA A 193 -9.13 3.73 -7.33
CA ALA A 193 -8.43 4.11 -8.55
C ALA A 193 -7.03 4.71 -8.30
N MET A 194 -6.84 5.40 -7.18
CA MET A 194 -5.56 6.03 -6.80
C MET A 194 -4.54 5.01 -6.30
N MET A 195 -5.01 3.84 -5.83
CA MET A 195 -4.17 2.74 -5.36
C MET A 195 -3.68 1.83 -6.49
N ASN A 196 -4.20 2.01 -7.70
CA ASN A 196 -3.73 1.29 -8.89
C ASN A 196 -2.34 1.77 -9.32
N ALA A 197 -1.53 0.85 -9.85
CA ALA A 197 -0.13 1.09 -10.21
C ALA A 197 0.08 2.32 -11.12
N SER A 198 -0.78 2.51 -12.15
CA SER A 198 -0.65 3.63 -13.09
C SER A 198 -0.89 4.99 -12.42
N ALA A 199 -1.97 5.12 -11.65
CA ALA A 199 -2.31 6.35 -10.95
C ALA A 199 -1.26 6.68 -9.87
N LEU A 200 -0.85 5.67 -9.11
CA LEU A 200 0.15 5.82 -8.05
C LEU A 200 1.52 6.23 -8.61
N LYS A 201 1.95 5.65 -9.73
CA LYS A 201 3.13 6.11 -10.46
C LYS A 201 3.00 7.57 -10.92
N GLY A 202 1.84 7.95 -11.47
CA GLY A 202 1.54 9.32 -11.87
C GLY A 202 1.71 10.30 -10.71
N LEU A 203 1.20 9.94 -9.53
CA LEU A 203 1.38 10.71 -8.30
C LEU A 203 2.86 10.80 -7.89
N MET A 204 3.61 9.70 -7.93
CA MET A 204 5.04 9.71 -7.60
C MET A 204 5.82 10.64 -8.53
N LEU A 205 5.53 10.61 -9.84
CA LEU A 205 6.15 11.49 -10.82
C LEU A 205 5.78 12.96 -10.58
N ALA A 206 4.50 13.25 -10.31
CA ALA A 206 4.04 14.60 -9.99
C ALA A 206 4.74 15.15 -8.73
N GLN A 207 4.91 14.32 -7.69
CA GLN A 207 5.62 14.67 -6.46
C GLN A 207 7.14 14.78 -6.65
N HIS A 208 7.69 14.14 -7.69
CA HIS A 208 9.13 14.18 -7.97
C HIS A 208 9.55 15.38 -8.82
N GLY A 209 8.66 15.85 -9.70
CA GLY A 209 8.95 16.90 -10.68
C GLY A 209 9.90 16.38 -11.76
N THR A 210 11.07 17.01 -11.91
CA THR A 210 12.05 16.63 -12.94
C THR A 210 12.51 15.18 -12.77
N VAL A 211 12.30 14.38 -13.82
CA VAL A 211 12.68 12.97 -13.87
C VAL A 211 14.17 12.82 -14.18
N GLY A 212 14.89 12.07 -13.34
CA GLY A 212 16.25 11.62 -13.62
C GLY A 212 16.28 10.25 -14.30
N ASN A 213 17.49 9.72 -14.48
CA ASN A 213 17.70 8.38 -15.04
C ASN A 213 16.95 7.32 -14.22
N HIS A 214 16.26 6.41 -14.93
CA HIS A 214 15.49 5.29 -14.36
C HIS A 214 14.33 5.66 -13.43
N THR A 215 14.04 6.95 -13.18
CA THR A 215 12.92 7.40 -12.33
C THR A 215 11.61 6.70 -12.66
N VAL A 216 11.26 6.69 -13.95
CA VAL A 216 10.02 6.08 -14.44
C VAL A 216 9.99 4.59 -14.14
N ALA A 217 11.12 3.89 -14.29
CA ALA A 217 11.22 2.46 -14.02
C ALA A 217 11.11 2.15 -12.52
N ILE A 218 11.74 2.96 -11.67
CA ILE A 218 11.68 2.83 -10.20
C ILE A 218 10.23 3.00 -9.72
N PHE A 219 9.57 4.10 -10.11
CA PHE A 219 8.21 4.37 -9.68
C PHE A 219 7.19 3.39 -10.24
N ASP A 220 7.35 2.97 -11.50
CA ASP A 220 6.49 1.95 -12.09
C ASP A 220 6.59 0.61 -11.35
N ALA A 221 7.82 0.16 -11.04
CA ALA A 221 8.05 -1.07 -10.30
C ALA A 221 7.50 -1.00 -8.87
N PHE A 222 7.75 0.11 -8.16
CA PHE A 222 7.28 0.29 -6.79
C PHE A 222 5.75 0.40 -6.73
N ALA A 223 5.12 1.13 -7.67
CA ALA A 223 3.68 1.26 -7.73
C ALA A 223 2.97 -0.07 -8.03
N GLN A 224 3.52 -0.90 -8.93
CA GLN A 224 3.02 -2.26 -9.18
C GLN A 224 3.12 -3.14 -7.92
N ALA A 225 4.25 -3.09 -7.22
CA ALA A 225 4.44 -3.82 -5.98
C ALA A 225 3.43 -3.40 -4.91
N PHE A 226 3.30 -2.09 -4.65
CA PHE A 226 2.36 -1.57 -3.65
C PHE A 226 0.90 -1.92 -3.99
N SER A 227 0.48 -1.71 -5.24
CA SER A 227 -0.86 -2.07 -5.70
C SER A 227 -1.16 -3.56 -5.47
N THR A 228 -0.18 -4.43 -5.73
CA THR A 228 -0.34 -5.89 -5.54
C THR A 228 -0.52 -6.26 -4.08
N VAL A 229 0.38 -5.79 -3.19
CA VAL A 229 0.31 -6.10 -1.75
C VAL A 229 -0.92 -5.49 -1.10
N PHE A 230 -1.36 -4.31 -1.56
CA PHE A 230 -2.56 -3.65 -1.06
C PHE A 230 -3.83 -4.43 -1.41
N MET A 231 -3.95 -4.91 -2.65
CA MET A 231 -5.09 -5.74 -3.06
C MET A 231 -5.11 -7.08 -2.32
N LYS A 232 -3.94 -7.71 -2.14
CA LYS A 232 -3.80 -8.92 -1.32
C LYS A 232 -4.23 -8.66 0.13
N TRP A 233 -3.81 -7.54 0.71
CA TRP A 233 -4.22 -7.14 2.06
C TRP A 233 -5.74 -6.93 2.18
N LYS A 234 -6.38 -6.23 1.23
CA LYS A 234 -7.85 -6.04 1.25
C LYS A 234 -8.58 -7.39 1.25
N ALA A 235 -8.10 -8.34 0.46
CA ALA A 235 -8.72 -9.66 0.35
C ALA A 235 -8.53 -10.52 1.62
N ALA A 236 -7.40 -10.36 2.30
CA ALA A 236 -7.03 -11.19 3.45
C ALA A 236 -7.44 -10.60 4.81
N THR A 237 -7.82 -9.32 4.87
CA THR A 237 -8.15 -8.62 6.13
C THR A 237 -9.65 -8.59 6.35
N MET A 238 -10.09 -8.93 7.56
CA MET A 238 -11.49 -8.98 7.96
C MET A 238 -11.86 -7.78 8.83
N ILE A 239 -13.04 -7.21 8.57
CA ILE A 239 -13.72 -6.23 9.41
C ILE A 239 -14.55 -6.99 10.43
N THR A 240 -14.19 -6.86 11.69
CA THR A 240 -14.82 -7.60 12.79
C THR A 240 -15.13 -6.69 13.96
N ASN A 241 -16.04 -7.12 14.83
CA ASN A 241 -16.35 -6.48 16.11
C ASN A 241 -16.80 -5.01 16.02
N VAL A 242 -17.33 -4.58 14.89
CA VAL A 242 -18.10 -3.34 14.82
C VAL A 242 -19.37 -3.57 15.64
N MET A 243 -19.54 -2.81 16.72
CA MET A 243 -20.63 -3.01 17.67
C MET A 243 -21.80 -2.12 17.31
N GLY A 244 -22.91 -2.71 16.89
CA GLY A 244 -24.18 -2.05 16.63
C GLY A 244 -25.04 -1.97 17.88
N ALA A 245 -25.60 -0.80 18.19
CA ALA A 245 -26.51 -0.63 19.32
C ALA A 245 -27.51 0.51 19.07
N GLY A 246 -28.60 0.52 19.85
CA GLY A 246 -29.60 1.59 19.86
C GLY A 246 -30.66 1.43 18.77
N GLY A 247 -31.06 2.53 18.15
CA GLY A 247 -32.17 2.56 17.21
C GLY A 247 -33.52 2.19 17.85
N VAL A 248 -34.60 2.27 17.07
CA VAL A 248 -35.95 1.92 17.52
C VAL A 248 -36.54 0.85 16.62
N ALA A 249 -37.08 -0.19 17.24
CA ALA A 249 -37.96 -1.16 16.59
C ALA A 249 -39.40 -0.63 16.59
N PRO A 250 -40.33 -1.25 15.82
CA PRO A 250 -41.75 -0.95 15.93
C PRO A 250 -42.24 -1.00 17.38
N VAL A 251 -42.93 0.05 17.83
CA VAL A 251 -43.39 0.16 19.22
C VAL A 251 -44.52 -0.86 19.47
N PRO A 252 -44.51 -1.58 20.60
CA PRO A 252 -45.60 -2.51 20.97
C PRO A 252 -47.00 -1.86 20.84
N PRO A 253 -48.05 -2.60 20.43
CA PRO A 253 -48.16 -4.06 20.41
C PRO A 253 -47.63 -4.74 19.14
N ALA A 254 -46.88 -4.03 18.29
CA ALA A 254 -46.25 -4.62 17.13
C ALA A 254 -45.33 -5.81 17.54
N PRO A 255 -45.31 -6.91 16.75
CA PRO A 255 -44.34 -7.97 16.93
C PRO A 255 -42.90 -7.43 16.87
N PRO A 256 -41.93 -8.08 17.55
CA PRO A 256 -40.52 -7.75 17.38
C PRO A 256 -40.15 -7.64 15.90
N GLY A 257 -39.42 -6.58 15.55
CA GLY A 257 -39.18 -6.21 14.16
C GLY A 257 -37.78 -5.64 13.95
N PRO A 258 -37.44 -5.31 12.68
CA PRO A 258 -36.14 -4.76 12.36
C PRO A 258 -35.95 -3.40 13.02
N VAL A 259 -34.74 -3.15 13.54
CA VAL A 259 -34.39 -1.85 14.10
C VAL A 259 -34.21 -0.81 12.99
N ALA A 260 -34.66 0.42 13.22
CA ALA A 260 -34.32 1.55 12.38
C ALA A 260 -33.31 2.46 13.10
N ALA A 261 -32.32 2.95 12.33
CA ALA A 261 -31.35 3.94 12.78
C ALA A 261 -30.52 3.55 14.02
N ALA A 262 -30.14 2.27 14.16
CA ALA A 262 -29.09 1.89 15.11
C ALA A 262 -27.71 2.34 14.59
N ILE A 263 -26.74 2.52 15.48
CA ILE A 263 -25.40 3.02 15.12
C ILE A 263 -24.34 1.99 15.50
N GLY A 264 -23.47 1.68 14.55
CA GLY A 264 -22.30 0.83 14.70
C GLY A 264 -21.01 1.62 14.92
N ASN A 265 -20.25 1.26 15.95
CA ASN A 265 -18.94 1.86 16.25
C ASN A 265 -17.91 0.81 16.70
N GLY A 266 -16.63 1.14 16.58
CA GLY A 266 -15.52 0.30 17.00
C GLY A 266 -15.09 -0.69 15.93
N GLY A 267 -14.81 -1.92 16.34
CA GLY A 267 -14.27 -2.95 15.47
C GLY A 267 -12.77 -2.85 15.22
N ALA A 268 -12.27 -3.83 14.48
CA ALA A 268 -10.86 -4.00 14.17
C ALA A 268 -10.68 -4.60 12.77
N LEU A 269 -9.51 -4.34 12.19
CA LEU A 269 -9.02 -4.94 10.95
C LEU A 269 -8.07 -6.09 11.29
N VAL A 270 -8.52 -7.33 11.12
CA VAL A 270 -7.80 -8.55 11.55
C VAL A 270 -7.41 -9.48 10.41
#